data_AF-A0A1B6FEZ5-F1
#
_entry.id   AF-A0A1B6FEZ5-F1
#
_cell.length_a   1.000
_cell.length_b   1.000
_cell.length_c   1.000
_cell.angle_alpha   90.00
_cell.angle_beta   90.00
_cell.angle_gamma   90.00
#
_symmetry.space_group_name_H-M   'P 1'
#
loop_
_entity.id
_entity.type
_entity.pdbx_description
1 polymer ?
#
loop_
_entity_poly.entity_id
_entity_poly.type
_entity_poly.pdbx_seq_one_letter_code
_entity_poly.pdbx_strand_id
1 'polypeptide(L)'
;MEDDSKPVSEHQTLFHNDPFLDNLARYFIGNNTRYRENIIIPRTMGPVVIKTNEEKLIEAGFESCAFKTTMSCVAGFGLGAALGLFSSSVNPTIVPGQELKTQTAREILREMKGTMLSYAKNFAMVGAM
;
A
#
# COMPACT_ATOMS: atom_id res chain seq x y z
N MET A 1 68.11 9.23 1.34
CA MET A 1 67.99 8.01 0.55
C MET A 1 66.66 8.08 -0.16
N GLU A 2 66.76 8.48 -1.43
CA GLU A 2 65.76 8.44 -2.50
C GLU A 2 64.79 7.26 -2.48
N ASP A 3 63.58 7.61 -2.96
CA ASP A 3 62.62 6.89 -3.80
C ASP A 3 62.53 5.36 -3.78
N ASP A 4 61.29 4.86 -3.61
CA ASP A 4 60.71 4.07 -4.70
C ASP A 4 59.20 4.32 -4.82
N SER A 5 58.85 4.91 -5.96
CA SER A 5 57.51 5.15 -6.43
C SER A 5 56.97 3.87 -7.06
N LYS A 6 55.85 3.35 -6.53
CA LYS A 6 55.01 2.39 -7.28
C LYS A 6 53.62 2.97 -7.44
N PRO A 7 53.11 3.10 -8.69
CA PRO A 7 51.80 3.66 -8.92
C PRO A 7 50.75 2.59 -8.60
N VAL A 8 50.12 2.68 -7.43
CA VAL A 8 48.95 1.85 -7.13
C VAL A 8 47.73 2.58 -7.67
N SER A 9 47.49 2.35 -8.96
CA SER A 9 46.26 2.69 -9.66
C SER A 9 45.14 1.76 -9.20
N GLU A 10 44.27 2.24 -8.32
CA GLU A 10 42.82 1.99 -8.31
C GLU A 10 42.24 2.76 -7.14
N HIS A 11 41.05 3.34 -7.31
CA HIS A 11 40.31 4.11 -6.30
C HIS A 11 40.20 3.35 -4.97
N GLN A 12 41.19 3.49 -4.10
CA GLN A 12 41.23 2.84 -2.81
C GLN A 12 40.73 3.85 -1.79
N THR A 13 39.44 3.75 -1.43
CA THR A 13 38.86 4.49 -0.31
C THR A 13 39.61 4.08 0.97
N LEU A 14 40.64 4.83 1.33
CA LEU A 14 41.33 4.71 2.62
C LEU A 14 40.35 5.15 3.70
N PHE A 15 39.83 4.20 4.48
CA PHE A 15 38.99 4.51 5.64
C PHE A 15 39.85 5.03 6.80
N HIS A 16 41.12 4.60 6.85
CA HIS A 16 42.09 5.04 7.84
C HIS A 16 43.52 5.09 7.29
N ASN A 17 44.37 5.93 7.89
CA ASN A 17 45.79 6.05 7.53
C ASN A 17 46.64 4.85 7.98
N ASP A 18 46.13 4.07 8.93
CA ASP A 18 46.80 2.85 9.40
C ASP A 18 46.39 1.64 8.53
N PRO A 19 47.36 0.93 7.93
CA PRO A 19 47.07 -0.19 7.02
C PRO A 19 46.37 -1.38 7.70
N PHE A 20 46.55 -1.56 9.01
CA PHE A 20 45.84 -2.58 9.78
C PHE A 20 44.35 -2.25 9.95
N LEU A 21 44.04 -1.01 10.31
CA LEU A 21 42.67 -0.53 10.51
C LEU A 21 41.91 -0.52 9.18
N ASP A 22 42.58 -0.20 8.07
CA ASP A 22 41.95 -0.23 6.75
C ASP A 22 41.63 -1.67 6.29
N ASN A 23 42.47 -2.66 6.64
CA ASN A 23 42.18 -4.08 6.39
C ASN A 23 41.02 -4.60 7.26
N LEU A 24 40.95 -4.20 8.54
CA LEU A 24 39.81 -4.51 9.39
C LEU A 24 38.52 -3.86 8.87
N ALA A 25 38.59 -2.59 8.44
CA ALA A 25 37.46 -1.89 7.84
C ALA A 25 36.99 -2.61 6.57
N ARG A 26 37.89 -3.02 5.68
CA ARG A 26 37.54 -3.83 4.50
C ARG A 26 36.95 -5.19 4.86
N TYR A 27 37.40 -5.82 5.96
CA TYR A 27 36.86 -7.10 6.41
C TYR A 27 35.43 -6.99 6.96
N PHE A 28 35.14 -5.93 7.74
CA PHE A 28 33.84 -5.75 8.38
C PHE A 28 32.81 -4.97 7.55
N ILE A 29 33.26 -3.98 6.78
CA ILE A 29 32.41 -3.01 6.06
C ILE A 29 32.51 -3.20 4.53
N GLY A 30 33.60 -3.77 4.04
CA GLY A 30 33.77 -4.02 2.60
C GLY A 30 32.66 -4.93 2.06
N ASN A 31 32.33 -4.73 0.78
CA ASN A 31 31.30 -5.47 0.04
C ASN A 31 31.72 -6.93 -0.22
N ASN A 32 32.03 -7.66 0.85
CA ASN A 32 32.25 -9.10 0.82
C ASN A 32 30.87 -9.75 0.90
N THR A 33 30.28 -10.06 -0.25
CA THR A 33 29.08 -10.90 -0.35
C THR A 33 29.41 -12.31 0.12
N ARG A 34 29.57 -12.48 1.43
CA ARG A 34 29.73 -13.79 2.08
C ARG A 34 28.37 -14.46 2.03
N TYR A 35 28.25 -15.50 1.21
CA TYR A 35 27.11 -16.41 1.28
C TYR A 35 27.13 -17.05 2.68
N ARG A 36 26.29 -16.55 3.60
CA ARG A 36 26.17 -17.11 4.95
C ARG A 36 25.29 -18.35 4.82
N GLU A 37 25.89 -19.52 4.93
CA GLU A 37 25.18 -20.80 4.85
C GLU A 37 24.18 -20.98 6.01
N ASN A 38 24.37 -20.24 7.11
CA ASN A 38 23.49 -20.26 8.27
C ASN A 38 23.02 -18.83 8.59
N ILE A 39 21.88 -18.41 8.01
CA ILE A 39 21.22 -17.14 8.34
C ILE A 39 20.47 -17.32 9.65
N ILE A 40 21.09 -16.91 10.76
CA ILE A 40 20.46 -16.85 12.08
C ILE A 40 19.70 -15.53 12.14
N ILE A 41 18.38 -15.57 11.98
CA ILE A 41 17.54 -14.38 12.08
C ILE A 41 17.32 -14.07 13.57
N PRO A 42 17.81 -12.92 14.09
CA PRO A 42 17.63 -12.58 15.49
C PRO A 42 16.14 -12.39 15.82
N ARG A 43 15.62 -13.17 16.77
CA ARG A 43 14.20 -13.18 17.18
C ARG A 43 13.89 -12.08 18.19
N THR A 44 14.29 -10.83 17.91
CA THR A 44 14.10 -9.71 18.84
C THR A 44 12.64 -9.31 19.00
N MET A 45 11.81 -9.52 17.97
CA MET A 45 10.38 -9.19 17.96
C MET A 45 9.55 -10.41 17.53
N GLY A 46 9.53 -11.45 18.38
CA GLY A 46 8.64 -12.61 18.21
C GLY A 46 9.17 -13.72 17.28
N PRO A 47 8.38 -14.80 17.11
CA PRO A 47 8.78 -15.95 16.31
C PRO A 47 8.81 -15.59 14.82
N VAL A 48 10.00 -15.48 14.26
CA VAL A 48 10.17 -15.37 12.79
C VAL A 48 9.85 -16.71 12.15
N VAL A 49 8.76 -16.77 11.38
CA VAL A 49 8.40 -17.89 10.51
C VAL A 49 8.90 -17.53 9.11
N ILE A 50 9.73 -18.38 8.51
CA ILE A 50 10.20 -18.18 7.14
C ILE A 50 9.04 -18.55 6.21
N LYS A 51 8.38 -17.54 5.67
CA LYS A 51 7.32 -17.67 4.66
C LYS A 51 7.91 -18.07 3.31
N THR A 52 7.12 -18.77 2.51
CA THR A 52 7.42 -19.08 1.11
C THR A 52 7.45 -17.80 0.26
N ASN A 53 8.04 -17.87 -0.94
CA ASN A 53 8.10 -16.70 -1.83
C ASN A 53 6.69 -16.21 -2.23
N GLU A 54 5.77 -17.16 -2.46
CA GLU A 54 4.38 -16.89 -2.80
C GLU A 54 3.64 -16.18 -1.66
N GLU A 55 3.79 -16.64 -0.42
CA GLU A 55 3.19 -16.00 0.74
C GLU A 55 3.71 -14.57 0.94
N LYS A 56 5.00 -14.33 0.68
CA LYS A 56 5.59 -12.99 0.74
C LYS A 56 5.03 -12.06 -0.32
N LEU A 57 4.81 -12.56 -1.53
CA LEU A 57 4.23 -11.78 -2.62
C LEU A 57 2.77 -11.41 -2.32
N ILE A 58 2.00 -12.35 -1.78
CA ILE A 58 0.63 -12.12 -1.35
C ILE A 58 0.59 -11.09 -0.22
N GLU A 59 1.41 -11.26 0.83
CA GLU A 59 1.48 -10.32 1.96
C GLU A 59 1.80 -8.89 1.50
N ALA A 60 2.77 -8.73 0.60
CA ALA A 60 3.08 -7.44 0.00
C ALA A 60 1.88 -6.84 -0.76
N GLY A 61 1.11 -7.68 -1.47
CA GLY A 61 -0.12 -7.27 -2.15
C GLY A 61 -1.20 -6.77 -1.18
N PHE A 62 -1.45 -7.51 -0.09
CA PHE A 62 -2.45 -7.14 0.91
C PHE A 62 -2.06 -5.92 1.74
N GLU A 63 -0.77 -5.71 1.98
CA GLU A 63 -0.29 -4.53 2.68
C GLU A 63 -0.28 -3.28 1.81
N SER A 64 -0.31 -3.45 0.49
CA SER A 64 -0.27 -2.35 -0.46
C SER A 64 -1.43 -1.37 -0.27
N CYS A 65 -1.09 -0.08 -0.29
CA CYS A 65 -2.06 1.01 -0.19
C CYS A 65 -3.14 0.90 -1.29
N ALA A 66 -2.74 0.64 -2.54
CA ALA A 66 -3.67 0.49 -3.66
C ALA A 66 -4.74 -0.59 -3.39
N PHE A 67 -4.37 -1.72 -2.80
CA PHE A 67 -5.31 -2.80 -2.48
C PHE A 67 -6.27 -2.39 -1.36
N LYS A 68 -5.75 -1.86 -0.24
CA LYS A 68 -6.56 -1.40 0.90
C LYS A 68 -7.51 -0.27 0.52
N THR A 69 -7.02 0.73 -0.22
CA THR A 69 -7.82 1.83 -0.76
C THR A 69 -8.94 1.33 -1.65
N THR A 70 -8.66 0.38 -2.55
CA THR A 70 -9.70 -0.20 -3.42
C THR A 70 -10.76 -0.95 -2.60
N MET A 71 -10.34 -1.75 -1.62
CA MET A 71 -11.27 -2.46 -0.75
C MET A 71 -12.15 -1.50 0.07
N SER A 72 -11.54 -0.47 0.65
CA SER A 72 -12.25 0.55 1.42
C SER A 72 -13.19 1.38 0.55
N CYS A 73 -12.81 1.68 -0.69
CA CYS A 73 -13.66 2.33 -1.68
C CYS A 73 -14.90 1.48 -2.03
N VAL A 74 -14.72 0.17 -2.25
CA VAL A 74 -15.83 -0.77 -2.49
C VAL A 74 -16.76 -0.87 -1.28
N ALA A 75 -16.19 -0.98 -0.08
CA ALA A 75 -16.97 -1.01 1.16
C ALA A 75 -17.75 0.30 1.37
N GLY A 76 -17.11 1.45 1.19
CA GLY A 76 -17.74 2.77 1.27
C GLY A 76 -18.84 2.95 0.22
N PHE A 77 -18.62 2.49 -1.01
CA PHE A 77 -19.63 2.50 -2.06
C PHE A 77 -20.87 1.69 -1.66
N GLY A 78 -20.68 0.49 -1.12
CA GLY A 78 -21.77 -0.36 -0.63
C GLY A 78 -22.57 0.28 0.51
N LEU A 79 -21.89 0.86 1.48
CA LEU A 79 -22.53 1.59 2.58
C LEU A 79 -23.30 2.81 2.09
N GLY A 80 -22.69 3.65 1.24
CA GLY A 80 -23.36 4.82 0.68
C GLY A 80 -24.55 4.46 -0.21
N ALA A 81 -24.46 3.36 -0.95
CA ALA A 81 -25.56 2.81 -1.73
C ALA A 81 -26.75 2.38 -0.86
N ALA A 82 -26.49 1.64 0.23
CA ALA A 82 -27.53 1.25 1.17
C ALA A 82 -28.19 2.48 1.81
N LEU A 83 -27.38 3.42 2.32
CA LEU A 83 -27.87 4.65 2.92
C LEU A 83 -28.68 5.51 1.93
N GLY A 84 -28.24 5.59 0.67
CA GLY A 84 -28.96 6.30 -0.38
C GLY A 84 -30.31 5.65 -0.72
N LEU A 85 -30.36 4.31 -0.77
CA LEU A 85 -31.61 3.59 -1.01
C LEU A 85 -32.60 3.77 0.15
N PHE A 86 -32.12 3.65 1.40
CA PHE A 86 -32.94 3.89 2.59
C PHE A 86 -33.43 5.34 2.65
N SER A 87 -32.57 6.33 2.38
CA SER A 87 -32.95 7.74 2.38
C SER A 87 -34.05 8.02 1.36
N SER A 88 -33.97 7.45 0.16
CA SER A 88 -34.99 7.62 -0.89
C SER A 88 -36.28 6.86 -0.58
N SER A 89 -36.24 5.83 0.26
CA SER A 89 -37.43 5.10 0.72
C SER A 89 -38.23 5.86 1.78
N VAL A 90 -37.58 6.69 2.60
CA VAL A 90 -38.24 7.42 3.71
C VAL A 90 -38.66 8.83 3.34
N ASN A 91 -38.08 9.44 2.31
CA ASN A 91 -38.51 10.73 1.79
C ASN A 91 -38.39 10.75 0.25
N PRO A 92 -39.40 10.25 -0.49
CA PRO A 92 -39.43 10.45 -1.93
C PRO A 92 -39.58 11.94 -2.22
N THR A 93 -38.67 12.53 -2.99
CA THR A 93 -38.76 13.93 -3.43
C THR A 93 -40.02 14.10 -4.28
N ILE A 94 -41.13 14.44 -3.64
CA ILE A 94 -42.38 14.79 -4.30
C ILE A 94 -42.21 16.21 -4.83
N VAL A 95 -42.00 16.34 -6.14
CA VAL A 95 -41.96 17.65 -6.79
C VAL A 95 -43.35 18.29 -6.64
N PRO A 96 -43.49 19.48 -6.01
CA PRO A 96 -44.80 20.08 -5.78
C PRO A 96 -45.41 20.46 -7.14
N GLY A 97 -46.54 19.86 -7.49
CA GLY A 97 -47.23 20.04 -8.77
C GLY A 97 -47.20 18.85 -9.72
N GLN A 98 -46.43 17.79 -9.43
CA GLN A 98 -46.60 16.47 -10.05
C GLN A 98 -47.28 15.54 -9.06
N GLU A 99 -48.55 15.83 -8.76
CA GLU A 99 -49.38 14.90 -8.01
C GLU A 99 -49.46 13.56 -8.75
N LEU A 100 -48.92 12.52 -8.13
CA LEU A 100 -49.47 11.17 -8.20
C LEU A 100 -49.66 10.57 -9.60
N LYS A 101 -48.98 11.04 -10.64
CA LYS A 101 -48.83 10.22 -11.84
C LYS A 101 -47.83 9.16 -11.44
N THR A 102 -48.35 8.05 -10.91
CA THR A 102 -47.66 6.78 -10.66
C THR A 102 -46.38 6.76 -11.48
N GLN A 103 -45.28 7.24 -10.87
CA GLN A 103 -44.02 7.27 -11.59
C GLN A 103 -43.83 5.81 -11.95
N THR A 104 -43.78 5.51 -13.25
CA THR A 104 -43.63 4.13 -13.72
C THR A 104 -42.47 3.56 -12.93
N ALA A 105 -42.52 2.30 -12.50
CA ALA A 105 -41.46 1.73 -11.65
C ALA A 105 -40.05 2.01 -12.19
N ARG A 106 -39.90 2.18 -13.51
CA ARG A 106 -38.68 2.65 -14.19
C ARG A 106 -38.22 4.07 -13.84
N GLU A 107 -39.13 5.02 -13.70
CA GLU A 107 -38.85 6.41 -13.32
C GLU A 107 -38.38 6.47 -11.86
N ILE A 108 -39.10 5.80 -10.94
CA ILE A 108 -38.74 5.70 -9.52
C ILE A 108 -37.37 5.03 -9.39
N LEU A 109 -37.15 3.91 -10.08
CA LEU A 109 -35.85 3.24 -10.07
C LEU A 109 -34.73 4.12 -10.65
N ARG A 110 -35.04 4.99 -11.61
CA ARG A 110 -34.04 5.92 -12.19
C ARG A 110 -33.66 7.02 -11.21
N GLU A 111 -34.62 7.58 -10.47
CA GLU A 111 -34.36 8.57 -9.42
C GLU A 111 -33.67 7.97 -8.19
N MET A 112 -34.14 6.79 -7.74
CA MET A 112 -33.49 6.02 -6.68
C MET A 112 -32.06 5.63 -7.05
N LYS A 113 -31.81 5.27 -8.32
CA LYS A 113 -30.45 5.01 -8.82
C LYS A 113 -29.59 6.27 -8.80
N GLY A 114 -30.13 7.42 -9.22
CA GLY A 114 -29.39 8.68 -9.21
C GLY A 114 -28.95 9.09 -7.80
N THR A 115 -29.87 9.02 -6.84
CA THR A 115 -29.61 9.30 -5.42
C THR A 115 -28.62 8.28 -4.83
N MET A 116 -28.86 6.98 -4.99
CA MET A 116 -27.98 5.89 -4.56
C MET A 116 -26.54 6.06 -5.07
N LEU A 117 -26.37 6.35 -6.37
CA LEU A 117 -25.05 6.56 -6.96
C LEU A 117 -24.35 7.80 -6.43
N SER A 118 -25.10 8.86 -6.13
CA SER A 118 -24.54 10.08 -5.54
C SER A 118 -23.97 9.79 -4.14
N TYR A 119 -24.76 9.18 -3.25
CA TYR A 119 -24.29 8.80 -1.92
C TYR A 119 -23.12 7.81 -2.00
N ALA A 120 -23.25 6.77 -2.82
CA ALA A 120 -22.22 5.74 -2.99
C ALA A 120 -20.86 6.33 -3.43
N LYS A 121 -20.84 7.29 -4.38
CA LYS A 121 -19.59 7.94 -4.81
C LYS A 121 -18.92 8.76 -3.70
N ASN A 122 -19.69 9.47 -2.90
CA ASN A 122 -19.14 10.28 -1.81
C ASN A 122 -18.53 9.38 -0.72
N PHE A 123 -19.24 8.34 -0.30
CA PHE A 123 -18.72 7.39 0.69
C PHE A 123 -17.55 6.55 0.14
N ALA A 124 -17.56 6.22 -1.15
CA ALA A 124 -16.43 5.58 -1.81
C ALA A 124 -15.18 6.47 -1.81
N MET A 125 -15.34 7.78 -2.07
CA MET A 125 -14.24 8.75 -2.01
C MET A 125 -13.69 8.87 -0.59
N VAL A 126 -14.57 8.97 0.41
CA VAL A 126 -14.13 8.99 1.82
C VAL A 126 -13.42 7.70 2.21
N GLY A 127 -13.87 6.55 1.72
CA GLY A 127 -13.17 5.27 1.93
C GLY A 127 -11.84 5.18 1.19
N ALA A 128 -11.66 5.94 0.12
CA ALA A 128 -10.42 5.95 -0.66
C ALA A 128 -9.36 6.93 -0.11
N MET A 129 -9.76 7.86 0.76
CA MET A 129 -8.87 8.78 1.49
C MET A 129 -8.29 8.09 2.73
#